data_AF-A0A165ZKY9-F1
#
_entry.id   AF-A0A165ZKY9-F1
#
_cell.length_a   1.000
_cell.length_b   1.000
_cell.length_c   1.000
_cell.angle_alpha   90.00
_cell.angle_beta   90.00
_cell.angle_gamma   90.00
#
_symmetry.space_group_name_H-M   'P 1'
#
loop_
_entity.id
_entity.type
_entity.pdbx_description
1 polymer ?
#
loop_
_entity_poly.entity_id
_entity_poly.type
_entity_poly.pdbx_seq_one_letter_code
_entity_poly.pdbx_strand_id
1 'polypeptide(L)' 'LTLKVQLQTLDDHCTIGVSTLVDCGATSEFIGEEFVRVNNLPTRKLERPIPVYNVDGT' A
#
# COMPACT_ATOMS: atom_id res chain seq x y z
N LEU A 1 -4.29 15.35 -5.56
CA LEU A 1 -2.85 15.69 -5.55
C LEU A 1 -2.08 14.39 -5.62
N THR A 2 -1.12 14.26 -6.54
CA THR A 2 -0.24 13.09 -6.64
C THR A 2 1.16 13.45 -6.19
N LEU A 3 1.79 12.58 -5.39
CA LEU A 3 3.18 12.73 -4.96
C LEU A 3 4.00 11.55 -5.47
N LYS A 4 5.24 11.82 -5.89
CA LYS A 4 6.20 10.75 -6.17
C LYS A 4 6.84 10.34 -4.85
N VAL A 5 6.70 9.07 -4.50
CA VAL A 5 7.32 8.47 -3.31
C VAL A 5 8.13 7.25 -3.72
N GLN A 6 9.02 6.82 -2.85
CA GLN A 6 9.72 5.54 -3.00
C GLN A 6 9.20 4.57 -1.95
N LEU A 7 8.80 3.38 -2.41
CA LEU A 7 8.54 2.24 -1.56
C LEU A 7 9.80 1.40 -1.50
N GLN A 8 10.20 0.99 -0.30
CA GLN A 8 11.27 0.03 -0.11
C GLN A 8 10.70 -1.22 0.55
N THR A 9 10.91 -2.38 -0.08
CA THR A 9 10.55 -3.67 0.50
C THR A 9 11.48 -4.00 1.67
N LEU A 10 10.96 -4.74 2.65
CA LEU A 10 11.69 -5.02 3.89
C LEU A 10 12.57 -6.27 3.80
N ASP A 11 12.31 -7.15 2.84
CA ASP A 11 12.97 -8.44 2.68
C ASP A 11 14.21 -8.38 1.80
N ASP A 12 14.12 -7.75 0.62
CA ASP A 12 15.21 -7.64 -0.34
C ASP A 12 15.72 -6.21 -0.56
N HIS A 13 15.15 -5.23 0.17
CA HIS A 13 15.48 -3.81 0.05
C HIS A 13 15.25 -3.21 -1.36
N CYS A 14 14.52 -3.91 -2.23
CA CYS A 14 14.12 -3.42 -3.53
C CYS A 14 13.34 -2.12 -3.40
N THR A 15 13.65 -1.16 -4.26
CA THR A 15 13.04 0.17 -4.22
C THR A 15 12.25 0.42 -5.49
N ILE A 16 11.01 0.87 -5.33
CA ILE A 16 10.08 1.12 -6.42
C ILE A 16 9.58 2.56 -6.33
N GLY A 17 9.78 3.32 -7.40
CA GLY A 17 9.21 4.67 -7.51
C GLY A 17 7.74 4.60 -7.90
N VAL A 18 6.87 5.19 -7.08
CA VAL A 18 5.42 5.15 -7.30
C VAL A 18 4.81 6.54 -7.22
N SER A 19 3.74 6.76 -7.99
CA SER A 19 2.88 7.94 -7.83
C SER A 19 1.76 7.59 -6.87
N THR A 20 1.73 8.22 -5.70
CA THR A 20 0.71 8.01 -4.67
C THR A 20 -0.31 9.15 -4.63
N LEU A 21 -1.49 8.87 -4.12
CA LEU A 21 -2.52 9.87 -3.82
C LEU A 21 -2.30 10.39 -2.40
N VAL A 22 -2.39 11.70 -2.23
CA VAL A 22 -2.49 12.30 -0.88
C VAL A 22 -3.95 12.32 -0.48
N ASP A 23 -4.29 11.53 0.53
CA ASP A 23 -5.62 11.47 1.11
C ASP A 23 -5.59 11.95 2.57
N CYS A 24 -6.20 13.11 2.84
CA CYS A 24 -6.31 13.63 4.20
C CYS A 24 -7.39 12.93 5.03
N GLY A 25 -8.24 12.11 4.40
CA GLY A 25 -9.22 11.26 5.07
C GLY A 25 -8.65 9.92 5.55
N ALA A 26 -7.46 9.53 5.08
CA ALA A 26 -6.80 8.31 5.52
C ALA A 26 -6.21 8.45 6.93
N THR A 27 -6.51 7.49 7.81
CA THR A 27 -5.94 7.46 9.17
C THR A 27 -4.51 6.92 9.20
N SER A 28 -4.16 6.09 8.22
CA SER A 28 -2.82 5.53 8.07
C SER A 28 -2.45 5.40 6.60
N GLU A 29 -1.19 5.04 6.36
CA GLU A 29 -0.70 4.62 5.05
C GLU A 29 -1.20 3.20 4.76
N PHE A 30 -1.67 2.95 3.53
CA PHE A 30 -2.03 1.62 3.05
C PHE A 30 -1.72 1.50 1.56
N ILE A 31 -1.57 0.26 1.11
CA ILE A 31 -1.32 -0.08 -0.29
C ILE A 31 -2.45 -0.98 -0.79
N GLY A 32 -3.04 -0.65 -1.93
CA GLY A 32 -4.15 -1.41 -2.49
C GLY A 32 -3.73 -2.81 -2.94
N GLU A 33 -4.60 -3.81 -2.74
CA GLU A 33 -4.33 -5.20 -3.08
C GLU A 33 -3.99 -5.40 -4.56
N GLU A 34 -4.70 -4.70 -5.45
CA GLU A 34 -4.43 -4.79 -6.90
C GLU A 34 -3.01 -4.33 -7.23
N PHE A 35 -2.55 -3.24 -6.62
CA PHE A 35 -1.20 -2.73 -6.83
C PHE A 35 -0.14 -3.75 -6.37
N VAL A 36 -0.35 -4.36 -5.20
CA VAL A 36 0.51 -5.41 -4.66
C VAL A 36 0.60 -6.58 -5.65
N ARG A 37 -0.56 -7.04 -6.16
CA ARG A 37 -0.65 -8.17 -7.09
C ARG A 37 0.03 -7.89 -8.43
N VAL A 38 -0.23 -6.72 -9.04
CA VAL A 38 0.31 -6.36 -10.36
C VAL A 38 1.82 -6.14 -10.31
N ASN A 39 2.36 -5.62 -9.22
CA ASN A 39 3.79 -5.39 -9.04
C ASN A 39 4.51 -6.59 -8.38
N ASN A 40 3.79 -7.70 -8.14
CA ASN A 40 4.32 -8.91 -7.53
C ASN A 40 5.09 -8.63 -6.22
N LEU A 41 4.57 -7.74 -5.39
CA LEU A 41 5.22 -7.36 -4.14
C LEU A 41 5.13 -8.52 -3.13
N PRO A 42 6.22 -8.82 -2.42
CA PRO A 42 6.22 -9.86 -1.41
C PRO A 42 5.25 -9.50 -0.28
N THR A 43 4.40 -10.45 0.10
CA THR A 43 3.45 -10.31 1.21
C THR A 43 3.62 -11.44 2.21
N ARG A 44 3.27 -11.16 3.47
CA ARG A 44 3.13 -12.18 4.50
C ARG A 44 1.71 -12.14 5.05
N LYS A 45 1.11 -13.31 5.24
CA LYS A 45 -0.18 -13.39 5.93
C LYS A 45 0.02 -13.00 7.40
N LEU A 46 -0.79 -12.05 7.88
CA LEU A 46 -0.83 -11.69 9.29
C LEU A 46 -1.65 -12.72 10.07
N GLU A 47 -1.30 -12.93 11.34
CA GLU A 47 -2.06 -13.82 12.23
C GLU A 47 -3.50 -13.33 12.45
N ARG A 48 -3.70 -12.01 12.42
CA ARG A 48 -5.01 -11.35 12.48
C ARG A 48 -5.09 -10.29 11.40
N PRO A 49 -6.23 -10.17 10.69
CA PRO A 49 -6.41 -9.13 9.69
C PRO A 49 -6.41 -7.74 10.34
N ILE A 50 -5.92 -6.74 9.62
CA ILE A 50 -6.06 -5.32 9.98
C ILE A 50 -7.25 -4.80 9.18
N PRO A 51 -8.38 -4.46 9.82
CA PRO A 51 -9.54 -3.97 9.10
C PRO A 51 -9.27 -2.58 8.53
N VAL A 52 -9.61 -2.40 7.26
CA VAL A 52 -9.65 -1.10 6.57
C VAL A 52 -11.12 -0.86 6.21
N TYR A 53 -11.63 0.33 6.51
CA TYR A 53 -13.02 0.70 6.25
C TYR A 53 -13.03 1.81 5.20
N ASN A 54 -13.07 1.44 3.93
CA ASN A 54 -13.16 2.42 2.86
C ASN A 54 -14.58 2.99 2.78
N VAL A 55 -14.70 4.24 2.33
CA VAL A 55 -16.01 4.92 2.19
C VAL A 55 -16.93 4.20 1.21
N ASP A 56 -16.36 3.52 0.22
CA ASP A 56 -17.08 2.73 -0.78
C ASP A 56 -17.48 1.32 -0.29
N GLY A 57 -17.14 0.96 0.96
CA GLY A 57 -17.48 -0.31 1.58
C GLY A 57 -16.56 -1.48 1.19
N THR A 58 -15.46 -1.20 0.51
CA THR A 58 -14.40 -2.19 0.21
C THR A 58 -13.48 -2.43 1.39
#